data_AF-A0A7X6ZZD0-F1
#
_entry.id   AF-A0A7X6ZZD0-F1
#
_cell.length_a   1.000
_cell.length_b   1.000
_cell.length_c   1.000
_cell.angle_alpha   90.00
_cell.angle_beta   90.00
_cell.angle_gamma   90.00
#
_symmetry.space_group_name_H-M   'P 1'
#
loop_
_entity.id
_entity.type
_entity.pdbx_description
1 polymer ?
#
loop_
_entity_poly.entity_id
_entity_poly.type
_entity_poly.pdbx_seq_one_letter_code
_entity_poly.pdbx_strand_id
1 'polypeptide(L)'
;MTKDIKIKKIKTVKAKERTANFASYLILIIGSFAMVAPLVWMFSTALKENQFSVYNTPLFSQLYFKNFVEVFKTIPIMKGFKNSLIVAIPSIVVGSFVSTMAAYAFAKIDFRFKNILFLLLLGVIMVPFPVIMIPQYYIFTDLNWIGTLLPLIIPKMLGNFMMIFFLKQFLENIPNALIESAKIDGAGHFRIFFSIILPLVKPALVVQLIL
;
A
#
# COMPACT_ATOMS: atom_id res chain seq x y z
N MET A 1 -19.21 -0.91 -54.61
CA MET A 1 -19.64 -2.04 -53.74
C MET A 1 -18.74 -2.26 -52.50
N THR A 2 -17.42 -2.10 -52.58
CA THR A 2 -16.48 -2.31 -51.44
C THR A 2 -16.39 -1.15 -50.43
N LYS A 3 -16.65 0.10 -50.83
CA LYS A 3 -16.64 1.27 -49.91
C LYS A 3 -17.83 1.29 -48.95
N ASP A 4 -19.03 0.96 -49.42
CA ASP A 4 -20.25 1.00 -48.60
C ASP A 4 -20.25 -0.06 -47.49
N ILE A 5 -19.67 -1.23 -47.75
CA ILE A 5 -19.51 -2.31 -46.76
C ILE A 5 -18.55 -1.88 -45.63
N LYS A 6 -17.46 -1.17 -45.96
CA LYS A 6 -16.53 -0.61 -44.96
C LYS A 6 -17.20 0.46 -44.10
N ILE A 7 -17.96 1.38 -44.72
CA ILE A 7 -18.66 2.45 -43.99
C ILE A 7 -19.74 1.88 -43.05
N LYS A 8 -20.48 0.85 -43.49
CA LYS A 8 -21.48 0.16 -42.65
C LYS A 8 -20.83 -0.55 -41.46
N LYS A 9 -19.70 -1.25 -41.67
CA LYS A 9 -18.91 -1.87 -40.59
C LYS A 9 -18.37 -0.84 -39.58
N ILE A 10 -17.89 0.31 -40.04
CA ILE A 10 -17.38 1.37 -39.13
C ILE A 10 -18.50 1.96 -38.27
N LYS A 11 -19.70 2.15 -38.82
CA LYS A 11 -20.86 2.67 -38.07
C LYS A 11 -21.38 1.66 -37.04
N THR A 12 -21.41 0.36 -37.35
CA THR A 12 -21.86 -0.69 -36.41
C THR A 12 -20.87 -0.93 -35.28
N VAL A 13 -19.56 -0.85 -35.53
CA VAL A 13 -18.52 -0.90 -34.49
C VAL A 13 -18.65 0.29 -33.52
N LYS A 14 -18.78 1.52 -34.04
CA LYS A 14 -19.00 2.71 -33.20
C LYS A 14 -20.30 2.69 -32.39
N ALA A 15 -21.37 2.09 -32.91
CA ALA A 15 -22.62 1.94 -32.18
C ALA A 15 -22.51 0.92 -31.03
N LYS A 16 -21.81 -0.21 -31.26
CA LYS A 16 -21.51 -1.22 -30.25
C LYS A 16 -20.56 -0.71 -29.16
N GLU A 17 -19.60 0.13 -29.53
CA GLU A 17 -18.73 0.84 -28.57
C GLU A 17 -19.52 1.83 -27.71
N ARG A 18 -20.48 2.56 -28.28
CA ARG A 18 -21.34 3.49 -27.52
C ARG A 18 -22.23 2.79 -26.51
N THR A 19 -22.85 1.66 -26.87
CA THR A 19 -23.68 0.89 -25.93
C THR A 19 -22.84 0.22 -24.84
N ALA A 20 -21.66 -0.30 -25.19
CA ALA A 20 -20.71 -0.83 -24.21
C ALA A 20 -20.26 0.26 -23.22
N ASN A 21 -19.87 1.43 -23.72
CA ASN A 21 -19.48 2.56 -22.88
C ASN A 21 -20.62 3.02 -21.97
N PHE A 22 -21.85 3.10 -22.48
CA PHE A 22 -23.02 3.44 -21.67
C PHE A 22 -23.26 2.43 -20.55
N ALA A 23 -23.18 1.12 -20.86
CA ALA A 23 -23.28 0.07 -19.85
C ALA A 23 -22.15 0.15 -18.82
N SER A 24 -20.91 0.40 -19.25
CA SER A 24 -19.77 0.61 -18.36
C SER A 24 -19.99 1.81 -17.44
N TYR A 25 -20.44 2.96 -17.98
CA TYR A 25 -20.74 4.13 -17.16
C TYR A 25 -21.86 3.87 -16.16
N LEU A 26 -22.93 3.17 -16.58
CA LEU A 26 -24.03 2.82 -15.68
C LEU A 26 -23.54 1.94 -14.52
N ILE A 27 -22.72 0.92 -14.81
CA ILE A 27 -22.12 0.04 -13.79
C ILE A 27 -21.20 0.85 -12.87
N LEU A 28 -20.36 1.73 -13.41
CA LEU A 28 -19.45 2.57 -12.62
C LEU A 28 -20.21 3.55 -11.72
N ILE A 29 -21.32 4.13 -12.19
CA ILE A 29 -22.16 5.02 -11.38
C ILE A 29 -22.80 4.24 -10.23
N ILE A 30 -23.41 3.09 -10.52
CA ILE A 30 -24.01 2.24 -9.48
C ILE A 30 -22.95 1.79 -8.47
N GLY A 31 -21.78 1.35 -8.95
CA GLY A 31 -20.66 0.97 -8.11
C GLY A 31 -20.16 2.15 -7.24
N SER A 32 -20.09 3.35 -7.80
CA SER A 32 -19.70 4.55 -7.06
C SER A 32 -20.68 4.87 -5.93
N PHE A 33 -21.99 4.83 -6.18
CA PHE A 33 -22.99 5.02 -5.12
C PHE A 33 -22.90 3.94 -4.04
N ALA A 34 -22.72 2.68 -4.43
CA ALA A 34 -22.55 1.58 -3.49
C ALA A 34 -21.31 1.75 -2.60
N MET A 35 -20.19 2.22 -3.17
CA MET A 35 -18.95 2.49 -2.42
C MET A 35 -19.04 3.71 -1.51
N VAL A 36 -19.81 4.73 -1.90
CA VAL A 36 -19.99 5.97 -1.11
C VAL A 36 -21.00 5.77 0.03
N ALA A 37 -21.96 4.85 -0.11
CA ALA A 37 -23.02 4.66 0.88
C ALA A 37 -22.53 4.40 2.32
N PRO A 38 -21.52 3.54 2.59
CA PRO A 38 -20.98 3.37 3.94
C PRO A 38 -20.34 4.65 4.51
N LEU A 39 -19.72 5.49 3.66
CA LEU A 39 -19.12 6.76 4.09
C LEU A 39 -20.19 7.78 4.46
N VAL A 40 -21.27 7.85 3.67
CA VAL A 40 -22.44 8.69 3.96
C VAL A 40 -23.11 8.25 5.26
N TRP A 41 -23.24 6.94 5.47
CA TRP A 41 -23.75 6.40 6.72
C TRP A 41 -22.84 6.78 7.89
N MET A 42 -21.53 6.53 7.80
CA MET A 42 -20.56 6.87 8.83
C MET A 42 -20.57 8.38 9.19
N PHE A 43 -20.69 9.24 8.18
CA PHE A 43 -20.77 10.68 8.42
C PHE A 43 -22.09 11.08 9.08
N SER A 44 -23.21 10.48 8.65
CA SER A 44 -24.50 10.70 9.30
C SER A 44 -24.53 10.19 10.74
N THR A 45 -23.88 9.08 11.07
CA THR A 45 -23.86 8.55 12.45
C THR A 45 -22.99 9.39 13.37
N ALA A 46 -21.90 9.98 12.86
CA ALA A 46 -21.08 10.93 13.61
C ALA A 46 -21.86 12.17 14.08
N LEU A 47 -23.00 12.49 13.43
CA LEU A 47 -23.87 13.63 13.74
C LEU A 47 -25.04 13.29 14.68
N LYS A 48 -25.21 12.02 15.09
CA LYS A 48 -26.31 11.61 15.98
C LYS A 48 -25.90 11.78 17.44
N GLU A 49 -26.80 12.27 18.28
CA GLU A 49 -26.51 12.50 19.71
C GLU A 49 -26.36 11.18 20.48
N ASN A 50 -27.16 10.17 20.14
CA ASN A 50 -27.19 8.89 20.86
C ASN A 50 -26.53 7.76 20.05
N GLN A 51 -25.49 7.15 20.64
CA GLN A 51 -24.78 5.98 20.09
C GLN A 51 -25.67 4.75 19.81
N PHE A 52 -26.83 4.63 20.46
CA PHE A 52 -27.80 3.55 20.22
C PHE A 52 -28.74 3.85 19.04
N SER A 53 -28.75 5.08 18.52
CA SER A 53 -29.61 5.48 17.39
C SER A 53 -28.99 5.19 16.02
N VAL A 54 -27.84 4.49 15.97
CA VAL A 54 -27.09 4.22 14.73
C VAL A 54 -27.95 3.55 13.65
N TYR A 55 -28.79 2.58 14.03
CA TYR A 55 -29.58 1.76 13.11
C TYR A 55 -31.06 2.19 12.97
N ASN A 56 -31.61 2.89 13.96
CA ASN A 56 -33.05 3.14 14.06
C ASN A 56 -33.48 4.55 13.65
N THR A 57 -32.55 5.38 13.18
CA THR A 57 -32.85 6.76 12.77
C THR A 57 -32.42 7.02 11.32
N PRO A 58 -33.26 7.75 10.54
CA PRO A 58 -32.94 8.12 9.17
C PRO A 58 -31.60 8.86 9.05
N LEU A 59 -30.99 8.80 7.86
CA LEU A 59 -29.79 9.59 7.55
C LEU A 59 -30.07 11.08 7.73
N PHE A 60 -29.11 11.79 8.36
CA PHE A 60 -29.16 13.23 8.62
C PHE A 60 -30.40 13.72 9.37
N SER A 61 -31.07 12.85 10.14
CA SER A 61 -32.21 13.22 10.98
C SER A 61 -31.86 14.16 12.15
N GLN A 62 -30.59 14.18 12.56
CA GLN A 62 -30.05 15.03 13.62
C GLN A 62 -28.71 15.61 13.19
N LEU A 63 -28.42 16.83 13.63
CA LEU A 63 -27.17 17.55 13.36
C LEU A 63 -26.50 17.95 14.68
N TYR A 64 -25.89 16.97 15.35
CA TYR A 64 -25.23 17.14 16.64
C TYR A 64 -23.71 17.26 16.47
N PHE A 65 -23.24 18.45 16.11
CA PHE A 65 -21.81 18.71 15.86
C PHE A 65 -20.93 18.66 17.13
N LYS A 66 -21.52 18.63 18.32
CA LYS A 66 -20.77 18.58 19.59
C LYS A 66 -19.93 17.31 19.72
N ASN A 67 -20.32 16.21 19.09
CA ASN A 67 -19.56 14.95 19.04
C ASN A 67 -18.11 15.18 18.58
N PHE A 68 -17.88 16.08 17.61
CA PHE A 68 -16.55 16.38 17.09
C PHE A 68 -15.65 17.10 18.10
N VAL A 69 -16.22 17.80 19.08
CA VAL A 69 -15.43 18.48 20.13
C VAL A 69 -15.31 17.57 21.35
N GLU A 70 -16.38 16.87 21.70
CA GLU A 70 -16.46 16.00 22.86
C GLU A 70 -15.48 14.83 22.76
N VAL A 71 -15.27 14.28 21.55
CA VAL A 71 -14.35 13.17 21.34
C VAL A 71 -12.91 13.47 21.76
N PHE A 72 -12.47 14.74 21.65
CA PHE A 72 -11.15 15.18 22.09
C PHE A 72 -11.04 15.30 23.61
N LYS A 73 -12.16 15.38 24.32
CA LYS A 73 -12.22 15.43 25.79
C LYS A 73 -12.37 14.06 26.41
N THR A 74 -13.08 13.14 25.75
CA THR A 74 -13.39 11.81 26.28
C THR A 74 -12.29 10.78 26.03
N ILE A 75 -11.55 10.91 24.92
CA ILE A 75 -10.51 9.95 24.52
C ILE A 75 -9.24 10.72 24.14
N PRO A 76 -8.04 10.23 24.48
CA PRO A 76 -6.77 10.88 24.12
C PRO A 76 -6.43 10.69 22.62
N ILE A 77 -7.28 11.17 21.71
CA ILE A 77 -7.13 11.03 20.25
C ILE A 77 -5.82 11.64 19.76
N MET A 78 -5.43 12.81 20.29
CA MET A 78 -4.16 13.44 19.91
C MET A 78 -2.93 12.60 20.26
N LYS A 79 -2.99 11.86 21.38
CA LYS A 79 -1.94 10.89 21.73
C LYS A 79 -1.94 9.71 20.76
N GLY A 80 -3.12 9.20 20.39
CA GLY A 80 -3.27 8.17 19.36
C GLY A 80 -2.65 8.61 18.03
N PHE A 81 -3.01 9.79 17.54
CA PHE A 81 -2.49 10.37 16.30
C PHE A 81 -0.96 10.55 16.35
N LYS A 82 -0.42 11.08 17.46
CA LYS A 82 1.02 11.21 17.66
C LYS A 82 1.72 9.84 17.65
N ASN A 83 1.18 8.85 18.35
CA ASN A 83 1.73 7.48 18.34
C ASN A 83 1.71 6.88 16.93
N SER A 84 0.62 7.07 16.16
CA SER A 84 0.53 6.61 14.78
C SER A 84 1.61 7.25 13.90
N LEU A 85 1.86 8.55 14.02
CA LEU A 85 2.94 9.22 13.27
C LEU A 85 4.33 8.72 13.69
N ILE A 86 4.56 8.57 15.00
CA ILE A 86 5.82 8.04 15.55
C ILE A 86 6.08 6.61 15.05
N VAL A 87 5.04 5.80 14.86
CA VAL A 87 5.17 4.46 14.29
C VAL A 87 5.35 4.50 12.77
N ALA A 88 4.49 5.25 12.07
CA ALA A 88 4.39 5.22 10.62
C ALA A 88 5.61 5.84 9.94
N ILE A 89 6.06 7.03 10.37
CA ILE A 89 7.15 7.76 9.70
C ILE A 89 8.45 6.94 9.62
N PRO A 90 9.04 6.45 10.73
CA PRO A 90 10.28 5.68 10.65
C PRO A 90 10.09 4.35 9.93
N SER A 91 8.95 3.68 10.13
CA SER A 91 8.64 2.41 9.45
C SER A 91 8.59 2.59 7.93
N ILE A 92 7.95 3.66 7.46
CA ILE A 92 7.81 3.97 6.03
C ILE A 92 9.16 4.42 5.49
N VAL A 93 9.83 5.40 6.10
CA VAL A 93 11.08 5.97 5.54
C VAL A 93 12.22 4.96 5.55
N VAL A 94 12.50 4.35 6.71
CA VAL A 94 13.64 3.44 6.86
C VAL A 94 13.30 2.06 6.31
N GLY A 95 12.12 1.53 6.64
CA GLY A 95 11.70 0.22 6.18
C GLY A 95 11.61 0.13 4.66
N SER A 96 11.04 1.14 3.99
CA SER A 96 10.99 1.15 2.52
C SER A 96 12.36 1.30 1.88
N PHE A 97 13.24 2.11 2.46
CA PHE A 97 14.60 2.29 1.98
C PHE A 97 15.39 0.98 2.08
N VAL A 98 15.35 0.32 3.24
CA VAL A 98 15.98 -0.99 3.47
C VAL A 98 15.40 -2.05 2.54
N SER A 99 14.07 -2.10 2.39
CA SER A 99 13.40 -3.02 1.45
C SER A 99 13.83 -2.79 0.01
N THR A 100 13.98 -1.53 -0.40
CA THR A 100 14.40 -1.17 -1.77
C THR A 100 15.85 -1.57 -2.01
N MET A 101 16.74 -1.38 -1.04
CA MET A 101 18.12 -1.85 -1.11
C MET A 101 18.21 -3.38 -1.18
N ALA A 102 17.44 -4.10 -0.36
CA ALA A 102 17.38 -5.55 -0.41
C ALA A 102 16.84 -6.05 -1.76
N ALA A 103 15.77 -5.44 -2.28
CA ALA A 103 15.24 -5.75 -3.60
C ALA A 103 16.27 -5.51 -4.71
N TYR A 104 17.04 -4.41 -4.64
CA TYR A 104 18.15 -4.15 -5.56
C TYR A 104 19.22 -5.24 -5.48
N ALA A 105 19.63 -5.64 -4.28
CA ALA A 105 20.60 -6.72 -4.11
C ALA A 105 20.09 -8.02 -4.75
N PHE A 106 18.87 -8.45 -4.42
CA PHE A 106 18.27 -9.66 -4.97
C PHE A 106 18.06 -9.61 -6.49
N ALA A 107 17.70 -8.47 -7.06
CA ALA A 107 17.45 -8.37 -8.49
C ALA A 107 18.73 -8.20 -9.33
N LYS A 108 19.70 -7.40 -8.85
CA LYS A 108 20.76 -6.83 -9.68
C LYS A 108 22.19 -7.17 -9.25
N ILE A 109 22.35 -7.77 -8.08
CA ILE A 109 23.65 -8.23 -7.60
C ILE A 109 23.66 -9.76 -7.61
N ASP A 110 24.76 -10.32 -8.09
CA ASP A 110 25.00 -11.76 -8.00
C ASP A 110 25.86 -12.04 -6.77
N PHE A 111 25.27 -12.75 -5.82
CA PHE A 111 25.92 -13.13 -4.57
C PHE A 111 25.56 -14.57 -4.20
N ARG A 112 26.44 -15.20 -3.43
CA ARG A 112 26.29 -16.60 -3.04
C ARG A 112 25.00 -16.80 -2.24
N PHE A 113 24.26 -17.87 -2.56
CA PHE A 113 22.98 -18.24 -1.92
C PHE A 113 21.78 -17.30 -2.17
N LYS A 114 21.88 -16.36 -3.10
CA LYS A 114 20.79 -15.45 -3.51
C LYS A 114 19.43 -16.14 -3.65
N ASN A 115 19.36 -17.25 -4.38
CA ASN A 115 18.10 -17.97 -4.62
C ASN A 115 17.55 -18.64 -3.35
N ILE A 116 18.42 -19.18 -2.49
CA ILE A 116 18.00 -19.81 -1.23
C ILE A 116 17.44 -18.75 -0.28
N LEU A 117 18.15 -17.63 -0.12
CA LEU A 117 17.70 -16.52 0.71
C LEU A 117 16.38 -15.91 0.21
N PHE A 118 16.22 -15.82 -1.11
CA PHE A 118 14.97 -15.34 -1.69
C PHE A 118 13.81 -16.33 -1.47
N LEU A 119 14.05 -17.64 -1.61
CA LEU A 119 13.05 -18.67 -1.29
C LEU A 119 12.64 -18.65 0.20
N LEU A 120 13.60 -18.46 1.10
CA LEU A 120 13.30 -18.29 2.54
C LEU A 120 12.44 -17.05 2.78
N LEU A 121 12.77 -15.93 2.13
CA LEU A 121 11.96 -14.71 2.19
C LEU A 121 10.52 -14.96 1.74
N LEU A 122 10.31 -15.70 0.65
CA LEU A 122 8.97 -16.09 0.19
C LEU A 122 8.26 -16.97 1.22
N GLY A 123 8.96 -17.92 1.83
CA GLY A 123 8.40 -18.78 2.89
C GLY A 123 7.87 -17.99 4.08
N VAL A 124 8.57 -16.91 4.48
CA VAL A 124 8.13 -16.04 5.58
C VAL A 124 6.81 -15.33 5.25
N ILE A 125 6.58 -14.93 4.00
CA ILE A 125 5.33 -14.26 3.58
C ILE A 125 4.11 -15.20 3.76
N MET A 126 4.32 -16.52 3.70
CA MET A 126 3.25 -17.52 3.83
C MET A 126 2.87 -17.81 5.29
N VAL A 127 3.68 -17.37 6.27
CA VAL A 127 3.41 -17.64 7.68
C VAL A 127 2.27 -16.74 8.17
N PRO A 128 1.15 -17.30 8.66
CA PRO A 128 0.02 -16.51 9.10
C PRO A 128 0.35 -15.77 10.41
N PHE A 129 -0.03 -14.48 10.48
CA PHE A 129 0.26 -13.62 11.63
C PHE A 129 -0.17 -14.20 13.01
N PRO A 130 -1.33 -14.87 13.16
CA PRO A 130 -1.72 -15.46 14.44
C PRO A 130 -0.72 -16.47 15.03
N VAL A 131 0.02 -17.20 14.18
CA VAL A 131 1.01 -18.21 14.61
C VAL A 131 2.26 -17.57 15.21
N ILE A 132 2.63 -16.39 14.73
CA ILE A 132 3.83 -15.67 15.21
C ILE A 132 3.51 -14.67 16.33
N MET A 133 2.23 -14.32 16.54
CA MET A 133 1.83 -13.29 17.50
C MET A 133 2.24 -13.63 18.95
N ILE A 134 1.99 -14.86 19.41
CA ILE A 134 2.34 -15.28 20.77
C ILE A 134 3.87 -15.33 20.96
N PRO A 135 4.65 -15.99 20.09
CA PRO A 135 6.11 -15.93 20.18
C PRO A 135 6.68 -14.52 20.16
N GLN A 136 6.16 -13.64 19.31
CA GLN A 136 6.59 -12.23 19.25
C GLN A 136 6.32 -11.50 20.57
N TYR A 137 5.18 -11.75 21.22
CA TYR A 137 4.87 -11.17 22.53
C TYR A 137 5.89 -11.58 23.59
N TYR A 138 6.29 -12.86 23.65
CA TYR A 138 7.33 -13.31 24.57
C TYR A 138 8.68 -12.62 24.30
N ILE A 139 9.10 -12.56 23.03
CA ILE A 139 10.34 -11.85 22.65
C ILE A 139 10.31 -10.39 23.14
N PHE A 140 9.21 -9.68 22.94
CA PHE A 140 9.09 -8.29 23.38
C PHE A 140 8.95 -8.13 24.90
N THR A 141 8.47 -9.17 25.60
CA THR A 141 8.46 -9.21 27.06
C THR A 141 9.88 -9.37 27.59
N ASP A 142 10.66 -10.30 27.05
CA ASP A 142 12.05 -10.54 27.43
C ASP A 142 12.94 -9.31 27.15
N LEU A 143 12.64 -8.59 26.06
CA LEU A 143 13.31 -7.32 25.71
C LEU A 143 12.82 -6.12 26.54
N ASN A 144 11.84 -6.27 27.42
CA ASN A 144 11.18 -5.18 28.16
C ASN A 144 10.60 -4.09 27.25
N TRP A 145 10.11 -4.46 26.06
CA TRP A 145 9.50 -3.54 25.10
C TRP A 145 7.97 -3.43 25.25
N ILE A 146 7.36 -4.27 26.08
CA ILE A 146 5.91 -4.22 26.36
C ILE A 146 5.55 -2.86 26.97
N GLY A 147 4.44 -2.28 26.49
CA GLY A 147 3.99 -0.94 26.88
C GLY A 147 4.67 0.21 26.11
N THR A 148 5.59 -0.09 25.18
CA THR A 148 6.24 0.92 24.32
C THR A 148 5.81 0.79 22.86
N LEU A 149 6.22 1.74 22.00
CA LEU A 149 6.00 1.68 20.55
C LEU A 149 7.09 0.91 19.80
N LEU A 150 8.16 0.49 20.48
CA LEU A 150 9.32 -0.17 19.87
C LEU A 150 8.97 -1.46 19.09
N PRO A 151 8.09 -2.35 19.61
CA PRO A 151 7.67 -3.54 18.87
C PRO A 151 7.01 -3.23 17.52
N LEU A 152 6.41 -2.05 17.38
CA LEU A 152 5.73 -1.62 16.17
C LEU A 152 6.66 -0.92 15.17
N ILE A 153 7.76 -0.33 15.65
CA ILE A 153 8.70 0.47 14.87
C ILE A 153 9.87 -0.37 14.38
N ILE A 154 10.62 -0.96 15.31
CA ILE A 154 11.94 -1.54 15.01
C ILE A 154 11.84 -2.69 14.01
N PRO A 155 10.94 -3.69 14.17
CA PRO A 155 10.82 -4.75 13.18
C PRO A 155 10.46 -4.25 11.79
N LYS A 156 9.60 -3.22 11.69
CA LYS A 156 9.20 -2.64 10.40
C LYS A 156 10.31 -1.86 9.71
N MET A 157 11.22 -1.26 10.48
CA MET A 157 12.40 -0.56 9.93
C MET A 157 13.41 -1.52 9.29
N LEU A 158 13.43 -2.79 9.70
CA LEU A 158 14.34 -3.82 9.15
C LEU A 158 13.92 -4.36 7.78
N GLY A 159 12.81 -3.84 7.24
CA GLY A 159 12.30 -4.16 5.91
C GLY A 159 11.02 -4.97 5.95
N ASN A 160 10.22 -4.78 4.92
CA ASN A 160 8.99 -5.53 4.66
C ASN A 160 9.24 -6.58 3.57
N PHE A 161 9.02 -7.86 3.90
CA PHE A 161 9.25 -9.00 3.00
C PHE A 161 8.40 -8.93 1.72
N MET A 162 7.13 -8.55 1.82
CA MET A 162 6.27 -8.38 0.63
C MET A 162 6.77 -7.26 -0.27
N MET A 163 7.19 -6.13 0.32
CA MET A 163 7.75 -5.02 -0.44
C MET A 163 9.04 -5.40 -1.16
N ILE A 164 9.93 -6.15 -0.51
CA ILE A 164 11.16 -6.68 -1.13
C ILE A 164 10.80 -7.55 -2.34
N PHE A 165 9.83 -8.45 -2.18
CA PHE A 165 9.36 -9.33 -3.25
C PHE A 165 8.81 -8.56 -4.46
N PHE A 166 7.93 -7.58 -4.24
CA PHE A 166 7.34 -6.80 -5.33
C PHE A 166 8.37 -5.90 -6.02
N LEU A 167 9.21 -5.20 -5.26
CA LEU A 167 10.24 -4.34 -5.84
C LEU A 167 11.29 -5.16 -6.59
N LYS A 168 11.65 -6.35 -6.11
CA LYS A 168 12.55 -7.27 -6.82
C LYS A 168 11.97 -7.64 -8.18
N GLN A 169 10.69 -8.04 -8.24
CA GLN A 169 10.03 -8.36 -9.51
C GLN A 169 9.98 -7.15 -10.45
N PHE A 170 9.70 -5.96 -9.94
CA PHE A 170 9.72 -4.75 -10.74
C PHE A 170 11.13 -4.49 -11.32
N LEU A 171 12.16 -4.61 -10.49
CA LEU A 171 13.56 -4.39 -10.86
C LEU A 171 14.07 -5.42 -11.88
N GLU A 172 13.54 -6.65 -11.89
CA GLU A 172 13.90 -7.66 -12.89
C GLU A 172 13.53 -7.23 -14.31
N ASN A 173 12.48 -6.41 -14.48
CA ASN A 173 12.08 -5.89 -15.79
C ASN A 173 13.00 -4.76 -16.30
N ILE A 174 13.86 -4.20 -15.44
CA ILE A 174 14.81 -3.16 -15.83
C ILE A 174 16.01 -3.81 -16.54
N PRO A 175 16.43 -3.37 -17.73
CA PRO A 175 17.58 -3.95 -18.43
C PRO A 175 18.89 -3.89 -17.62
N ASN A 176 19.64 -4.99 -17.57
CA ASN A 176 20.93 -5.05 -16.87
C ASN A 176 22.01 -4.16 -17.51
N ALA A 177 21.88 -3.84 -18.80
CA ALA A 177 22.78 -2.96 -19.53
C ALA A 177 22.97 -1.57 -18.86
N LEU A 178 21.95 -1.06 -18.16
CA LEU A 178 22.05 0.20 -17.40
C LEU A 178 23.03 0.09 -16.21
N ILE A 179 23.11 -1.07 -15.59
CA ILE A 179 23.99 -1.32 -14.45
C ILE A 179 25.40 -1.64 -14.95
N GLU A 180 25.51 -2.40 -16.04
CA GLU A 180 26.78 -2.73 -16.68
C GLU A 180 27.48 -1.48 -17.23
N SER A 181 26.76 -0.60 -17.93
CA SER A 181 27.32 0.69 -18.39
C SER A 181 27.81 1.55 -17.22
N ALA A 182 27.01 1.68 -16.16
CA ALA A 182 27.45 2.43 -14.98
C ALA A 182 28.69 1.83 -14.30
N LYS A 183 28.83 0.49 -14.30
CA LYS A 183 30.04 -0.19 -13.81
C LYS A 183 31.25 0.07 -14.71
N ILE A 184 31.07 0.11 -16.03
CA ILE A 184 32.13 0.50 -16.99
C ILE A 184 32.59 1.94 -16.72
N ASP A 185 31.68 2.84 -16.36
CA ASP A 185 31.97 4.22 -15.92
C ASP A 185 32.58 4.31 -14.50
N GLY A 186 32.90 3.17 -13.87
CA GLY A 186 33.51 3.11 -12.54
C GLY A 186 32.55 3.38 -11.38
N ALA A 187 31.22 3.37 -11.60
CA ALA A 187 30.26 3.56 -10.52
C ALA A 187 30.17 2.31 -9.63
N GLY A 188 30.38 2.50 -8.32
CA GLY A 188 30.08 1.47 -7.32
C GLY A 188 28.58 1.29 -7.06
N HIS A 189 28.22 0.21 -6.36
CA HIS A 189 26.81 -0.15 -6.08
C HIS A 189 26.00 0.96 -5.41
N PHE A 190 26.59 1.71 -4.46
CA PHE A 190 25.91 2.84 -3.82
C PHE A 190 25.54 3.93 -4.83
N ARG A 191 26.46 4.30 -5.71
CA ARG A 191 26.20 5.32 -6.75
C ARG A 191 25.14 4.84 -7.74
N ILE A 192 25.21 3.57 -8.16
CA ILE A 192 24.22 2.94 -9.04
C ILE A 192 22.83 2.94 -8.37
N PHE A 193 22.78 2.59 -7.09
CA PHE A 193 21.53 2.55 -6.34
C PHE A 193 20.84 3.92 -6.31
N PHE A 194 21.54 4.97 -5.89
CA PHE A 194 20.95 6.30 -5.76
C PHE A 194 20.71 7.00 -7.11
N SER A 195 21.60 6.81 -8.09
CA SER A 195 21.56 7.57 -9.34
C SER A 195 20.71 6.92 -10.43
N ILE A 196 20.53 5.59 -10.38
CA ILE A 196 19.85 4.83 -11.44
C ILE A 196 18.66 4.07 -10.88
N ILE A 197 18.88 3.23 -9.86
CA ILE A 197 17.86 2.31 -9.39
C ILE A 197 16.72 3.05 -8.68
N LEU A 198 17.04 3.92 -7.73
CA LEU A 198 16.03 4.61 -6.93
C LEU A 198 15.10 5.51 -7.76
N PRO A 199 15.58 6.30 -8.75
CA PRO A 199 14.70 7.04 -9.67
C PRO A 199 13.80 6.13 -10.53
N LEU A 200 14.35 5.01 -11.04
CA LEU A 200 13.60 4.09 -11.89
C LEU A 200 12.55 3.29 -11.12
N VAL A 201 12.82 2.94 -9.86
CA VAL A 201 11.88 2.21 -8.99
C VAL A 201 10.81 3.13 -8.38
N LYS A 202 11.00 4.45 -8.41
CA LYS A 202 10.10 5.42 -7.76
C LYS A 202 8.61 5.17 -8.00
N PRO A 203 8.10 4.87 -9.21
CA PRO A 203 6.67 4.59 -9.40
C PRO A 203 6.19 3.37 -8.61
N ALA A 204 6.95 2.27 -8.62
CA ALA A 204 6.63 1.06 -7.87
C ALA A 204 6.80 1.28 -6.36
N LEU A 205 7.82 2.03 -5.96
CA LEU A 205 8.06 2.40 -4.57
C LEU A 205 6.86 3.16 -4.00
N VAL A 206 6.37 4.21 -4.69
CA VAL A 206 5.22 5.00 -4.23
C VAL A 206 3.97 4.12 -4.03
N VAL A 207 3.71 3.18 -4.93
CA VAL A 207 2.59 2.23 -4.76
C VAL A 207 2.78 1.39 -3.49
N GLN A 208 3.98 0.89 -3.24
CA GLN A 208 4.29 0.11 -2.03
C GLN A 208 4.30 0.94 -0.74
N LEU A 209 4.48 2.27 -0.81
CA LEU A 209 4.33 3.14 0.36
C LEU A 209 2.86 3.37 0.73
N ILE A 210 1.95 3.21 -0.22
CA ILE A 210 0.50 3.44 -0.04
C ILE A 210 -0.21 2.16 0.44
N LEU A 211 0.22 0.99 -0.04
CA LEU A 211 -0.34 -0.33 0.29
C LEU A 211 0.14 -0.86 1.64
#